data_AF-A0A6N8BRS8-F1
#
_entry.id   AF-A0A6N8BRS8-F1
#
_cell.length_a   1.000
_cell.length_b   1.000
_cell.length_c   1.000
_cell.angle_alpha   90.00
_cell.angle_beta   90.00
_cell.angle_gamma   90.00
#
_symmetry.space_group_name_H-M   'P 1'
#
loop_
_entity.id
_entity.type
_entity.pdbx_description
1 polymer ?
#
loop_
_entity_poly.entity_id
_entity_poly.type
_entity_poly.pdbx_seq_one_letter_code
_entity_poly.pdbx_strand_id
1 'polypeptide(L)'
;MNDTLLFALIALFSLFELAILGGVFVFYMRLRRSEALLNALQGNQESLLARIEMNARLEKEIVATFAQRQAELRNLDEKLEERTHELRRLLEQAEGISRSPQFLRELILNGRRKGLNSRQIAKNAGLSVDEVDLILAQETE
;
A
#
# COMPACT_ATOMS: atom_id res chain seq x y z
N MET A 1 -80.04 56.56 -2.19
CA MET A 1 -78.93 56.45 -1.21
C MET A 1 -78.67 55.00 -0.77
N ASN A 2 -79.66 54.09 -0.86
CA ASN A 2 -79.45 52.65 -0.65
C ASN A 2 -78.64 51.99 -1.77
N ASP A 3 -78.90 52.31 -3.04
CA ASP A 3 -78.22 51.64 -4.17
C ASP A 3 -76.71 51.90 -4.19
N THR A 4 -76.30 53.13 -3.88
CA THR A 4 -74.88 53.50 -3.76
C THR A 4 -74.17 52.72 -2.66
N LEU A 5 -74.84 52.47 -1.52
CA LEU A 5 -74.29 51.63 -0.45
C LEU A 5 -74.22 50.16 -0.87
N LEU A 6 -75.22 49.67 -1.61
CA LEU A 6 -75.28 48.30 -2.12
C LEU A 6 -74.15 48.03 -3.13
N PHE A 7 -73.93 48.94 -4.09
CA PHE A 7 -72.81 48.84 -5.03
C PHE A 7 -71.44 48.93 -4.34
N ALA A 8 -71.30 49.81 -3.33
CA ALA A 8 -70.07 49.89 -2.54
C ALA A 8 -69.79 48.59 -1.77
N LEU A 9 -70.83 47.95 -1.23
CA LEU A 9 -70.73 46.68 -0.52
C LEU A 9 -70.32 45.55 -1.47
N ILE A 10 -70.94 45.45 -2.65
CA ILE A 10 -70.61 44.47 -3.69
C ILE A 10 -69.16 44.66 -4.16
N ALA A 11 -68.74 45.90 -4.41
CA ALA A 11 -67.36 46.21 -4.81
C ALA A 11 -66.35 45.81 -3.74
N LEU A 12 -66.65 46.05 -2.45
CA LEU A 12 -65.80 45.66 -1.34
C LEU A 12 -65.68 44.13 -1.22
N PHE A 13 -66.80 43.40 -1.28
CA PHE A 13 -66.80 41.93 -1.23
C PHE A 13 -66.06 41.31 -2.42
N SER A 14 -66.25 41.86 -3.62
CA SER A 14 -65.53 41.42 -4.82
C SER A 14 -64.02 41.66 -4.69
N LEU A 15 -63.61 42.80 -4.12
CA LEU A 15 -62.20 43.08 -3.83
C LEU A 15 -61.60 42.08 -2.84
N PHE A 16 -62.33 41.76 -1.76
CA PHE A 16 -61.92 40.75 -0.78
C PHE A 16 -61.83 39.35 -1.40
N GLU A 17 -62.79 38.97 -2.25
CA GLU A 17 -62.77 37.71 -2.97
C GLU A 17 -61.51 37.60 -3.85
N LEU A 18 -61.19 38.67 -4.61
CA LEU A 18 -60.00 38.75 -5.43
C LEU A 18 -58.71 38.68 -4.60
N ALA A 19 -58.69 39.34 -3.43
CA ALA A 19 -57.56 39.30 -2.51
C ALA A 19 -57.34 37.90 -1.93
N ILE A 20 -58.41 37.19 -1.54
CA ILE A 20 -58.34 35.81 -1.04
C ILE A 20 -57.86 34.88 -2.15
N LEU A 21 -58.42 34.99 -3.36
CA LEU A 21 -58.02 34.18 -4.51
C LEU A 21 -56.54 34.39 -4.85
N GLY A 22 -56.08 35.64 -4.87
CA GLY A 22 -54.68 35.98 -5.04
C GLY A 22 -53.79 35.41 -3.94
N GLY A 23 -54.24 35.50 -2.67
CA GLY A 23 -53.54 34.92 -1.53
C GLY A 23 -53.37 33.40 -1.64
N VAL A 24 -54.43 32.69 -2.01
CA VAL A 24 -54.41 31.23 -2.24
C VAL A 24 -53.47 30.88 -3.41
N PHE A 25 -53.49 31.66 -4.48
CA PHE A 25 -52.60 31.44 -5.63
C PHE A 25 -51.12 31.61 -5.26
N VAL A 26 -50.78 32.67 -4.51
CA VAL A 26 -49.42 32.89 -4.00
C VAL A 26 -49.01 31.77 -3.04
N PHE A 27 -49.91 31.35 -2.16
CA PHE A 27 -49.66 30.24 -1.24
C PHE A 27 -49.40 28.93 -1.99
N TYR A 28 -50.20 28.63 -3.02
CA TYR A 28 -50.03 27.46 -3.87
C TYR A 28 -48.67 27.47 -4.59
N MET A 29 -48.28 28.61 -5.17
CA MET A 29 -46.96 28.74 -5.82
C MET A 29 -45.81 28.54 -4.81
N ARG A 30 -45.93 29.11 -3.60
CA ARG A 30 -44.93 28.96 -2.55
C ARG A 30 -44.82 27.51 -2.08
N LEU A 31 -45.94 26.82 -1.92
CA LEU A 31 -45.99 25.41 -1.51
C LEU A 31 -45.35 24.51 -2.57
N ARG A 32 -45.71 24.67 -3.85
CA ARG A 32 -45.12 23.94 -4.97
C ARG A 32 -43.61 24.14 -5.08
N ARG A 33 -43.11 25.35 -4.80
CA ARG A 33 -41.68 25.64 -4.76
C ARG A 33 -40.99 24.91 -3.60
N SER A 34 -41.65 24.82 -2.44
CA SER A 34 -41.14 24.08 -1.28
C SER A 34 -41.06 22.57 -1.55
N GLU A 35 -42.06 21.99 -2.21
CA GLU A 35 -42.07 20.58 -2.61
C GLU A 35 -40.97 20.27 -3.63
N ALA A 36 -40.80 21.14 -4.64
CA ALA A 36 -39.76 20.96 -5.64
C ALA A 36 -38.34 21.00 -5.03
N LEU A 37 -38.11 21.88 -4.05
CA LEU A 37 -36.84 21.95 -3.33
C LEU A 37 -36.60 20.72 -2.44
N LEU A 38 -37.64 20.24 -1.76
CA LEU A 38 -37.54 19.02 -0.93
C LEU A 38 -37.26 17.78 -1.77
N ASN A 39 -37.92 17.61 -2.91
CA ASN A 39 -37.64 16.51 -3.83
C ASN A 39 -36.23 16.58 -4.41
N ALA A 40 -35.74 17.78 -4.73
CA ALA A 40 -34.36 17.97 -5.20
C ALA A 40 -33.32 17.64 -4.12
N LEU A 41 -33.62 17.98 -2.86
CA LEU A 41 -32.75 17.66 -1.73
C LEU A 41 -32.75 16.16 -1.39
N GLN A 42 -33.91 15.50 -1.42
CA GLN A 42 -34.01 14.05 -1.23
C GLN A 42 -33.28 13.26 -2.32
N GLY A 43 -33.46 13.63 -3.60
CA GLY A 43 -32.75 12.96 -4.70
C GLY A 43 -31.23 13.09 -4.60
N ASN A 44 -30.73 14.25 -4.15
CA ASN A 44 -29.31 14.42 -3.89
C ASN A 44 -28.83 13.58 -2.69
N GLN A 45 -29.60 13.50 -1.61
CA GLN A 45 -29.26 12.66 -0.45
C GLN A 45 -29.19 11.17 -0.79
N GLU A 46 -30.12 10.66 -1.59
CA GLU A 46 -30.08 9.26 -2.06
C GLU A 46 -28.83 8.98 -2.91
N SER A 47 -28.47 9.89 -3.81
CA SER A 47 -27.27 9.74 -4.64
C SER A 47 -25.96 9.78 -3.82
N LEU A 48 -25.93 10.58 -2.75
CA LEU A 48 -24.79 10.65 -1.84
C LEU A 48 -24.70 9.39 -0.94
N LEU A 49 -25.83 8.90 -0.44
CA LEU A 49 -25.89 7.65 0.32
C LEU A 49 -25.45 6.44 -0.52
N ALA A 50 -25.88 6.34 -1.77
CA ALA A 50 -25.45 5.28 -2.69
C ALA A 50 -23.93 5.30 -2.93
N ARG A 51 -23.33 6.49 -3.06
CA ARG A 51 -21.88 6.66 -3.22
C ARG A 51 -21.12 6.26 -1.95
N ILE A 52 -21.66 6.59 -0.77
CA ILE A 52 -21.05 6.23 0.51
C ILE A 52 -21.13 4.72 0.75
N GLU A 53 -22.26 4.07 0.47
CA GLU A 53 -22.40 2.61 0.60
C GLU A 53 -21.45 1.87 -0.35
N MET A 54 -21.33 2.33 -1.60
CA MET A 54 -20.39 1.77 -2.57
C MET A 54 -18.93 1.92 -2.11
N ASN A 55 -18.52 3.11 -1.65
CA ASN A 55 -17.16 3.32 -1.12
C ASN A 55 -16.88 2.48 0.13
N ALA A 56 -17.84 2.36 1.05
CA ALA A 56 -17.68 1.55 2.26
C ALA A 56 -17.58 0.05 1.96
N ARG A 57 -18.27 -0.45 0.92
CA ARG A 57 -18.08 -1.82 0.43
C ARG A 57 -16.69 -2.02 -0.16
N LEU A 58 -16.22 -1.08 -0.97
CA LEU A 58 -14.87 -1.12 -1.54
C LEU A 58 -13.79 -1.06 -0.46
N GLU A 59 -13.91 -0.21 0.56
CA GLU A 59 -12.98 -0.17 1.68
C GLU A 59 -12.91 -1.51 2.42
N LYS A 60 -14.04 -2.19 2.65
CA LYS A 60 -14.03 -3.51 3.31
C LYS A 60 -13.32 -4.57 2.47
N GLU A 61 -13.55 -4.60 1.15
CA GLU A 61 -12.87 -5.55 0.25
C GLU A 61 -11.37 -5.27 0.15
N ILE A 62 -10.98 -3.99 0.14
CA ILE A 62 -9.59 -3.55 0.07
C ILE A 62 -8.85 -3.88 1.38
N VAL A 63 -9.43 -3.62 2.55
CA VAL A 63 -8.80 -3.86 3.85
C VAL A 63 -8.59 -5.36 4.11
N ALA A 64 -9.55 -6.21 3.76
CA ALA A 64 -9.40 -7.66 3.87
C ALA A 64 -8.23 -8.18 3.00
N THR A 65 -8.12 -7.66 1.77
CA THR A 65 -7.05 -8.02 0.83
C THR A 65 -5.68 -7.52 1.30
N PHE A 66 -5.61 -6.35 1.92
CA PHE A 66 -4.35 -5.80 2.48
C PHE A 66 -3.85 -6.56 3.70
N ALA A 67 -4.74 -6.93 4.64
CA ALA A 67 -4.36 -7.72 5.81
C ALA A 67 -3.80 -9.10 5.41
N GLN A 68 -4.45 -9.75 4.44
CA GLN A 68 -3.99 -11.03 3.90
C GLN A 68 -2.62 -10.90 3.20
N ARG A 69 -2.43 -9.86 2.37
CA ARG A 69 -1.14 -9.61 1.72
C ARG A 69 -0.03 -9.26 2.70
N GLN A 70 -0.30 -8.52 3.78
CA GLN A 70 0.70 -8.26 4.81
C GLN A 70 1.11 -9.53 5.55
N ALA A 71 0.16 -10.44 5.83
CA ALA A 71 0.47 -11.72 6.46
C ALA A 71 1.32 -12.62 5.54
N GLU A 72 0.99 -12.67 4.25
CA GLU A 72 1.76 -13.41 3.24
C GLU A 72 3.18 -12.83 3.07
N LEU A 73 3.31 -11.50 3.00
CA LEU A 73 4.62 -10.84 2.92
C LEU A 73 5.46 -11.10 4.16
N ARG A 74 4.87 -11.08 5.36
CA ARG A 74 5.61 -11.36 6.60
C ARG A 74 6.12 -12.80 6.67
N ASN A 75 5.35 -13.77 6.19
CA ASN A 75 5.77 -15.17 6.10
C ASN A 75 6.89 -15.37 5.07
N LEU A 76 6.82 -14.66 3.94
CA LEU A 76 7.88 -14.67 2.93
C LEU A 76 9.18 -14.06 3.48
N ASP A 77 9.10 -12.99 4.25
CA ASP A 77 10.25 -12.33 4.87
C ASP A 77 10.93 -13.25 5.90
N GLU A 78 10.14 -13.91 6.75
CA GLU A 78 10.64 -14.88 7.73
C GLU A 78 11.38 -16.05 7.06
N LYS A 79 10.85 -16.56 5.94
CA LYS A 79 11.53 -17.60 5.14
C LYS A 79 12.81 -17.10 4.49
N LEU A 80 12.84 -15.86 4.01
CA LEU A 80 14.05 -15.27 3.42
C LEU A 80 15.13 -15.06 4.49
N GLU A 81 14.75 -14.64 5.69
CA GLU A 81 15.66 -14.46 6.81
C GLU A 81 16.25 -15.81 7.27
N GLU A 82 15.42 -16.86 7.38
CA GLU A 82 15.89 -18.22 7.67
C GLU A 82 16.87 -18.72 6.60
N ARG A 83 16.54 -18.57 5.32
CA ARG A 83 17.43 -18.93 4.21
C ARG A 83 18.74 -18.15 4.23
N THR A 84 18.69 -16.87 4.56
CA THR A 84 19.88 -16.02 4.65
C THR A 84 20.78 -16.49 5.80
N HIS A 85 20.19 -16.88 6.93
CA HIS A 85 20.91 -17.46 8.06
C HIS A 85 21.54 -18.81 7.72
N GLU A 86 20.82 -19.71 7.04
CA GLU A 86 21.35 -20.99 6.57
C GLU A 86 22.54 -20.78 5.63
N LEU A 87 22.39 -19.90 4.63
CA LEU A 87 23.45 -19.59 3.68
C LEU A 87 24.67 -18.98 4.37
N ARG A 88 24.47 -18.09 5.33
CA ARG A 88 25.56 -17.50 6.11
C ARG A 88 26.31 -18.55 6.93
N ARG A 89 25.59 -19.48 7.54
CA ARG A 89 26.18 -20.61 8.28
C ARG A 89 26.97 -21.54 7.35
N LEU A 90 26.44 -21.84 6.17
CA LEU A 90 27.15 -22.63 5.16
C LEU A 90 28.40 -21.91 4.65
N LEU A 91 28.34 -20.59 4.51
CA LEU A 91 29.48 -19.76 4.09
C LEU A 91 30.56 -19.72 5.17
N GLU A 92 30.19 -19.58 6.45
CA GLU A 92 31.13 -19.71 7.58
C GLU A 92 31.75 -21.11 7.66
N GLN A 93 30.99 -22.17 7.39
CA GLN A 93 31.51 -23.54 7.32
C GLN A 93 32.49 -23.70 6.14
N ALA A 94 32.17 -23.15 4.97
CA ALA A 94 33.02 -23.17 3.80
C ALA A 94 34.29 -22.33 3.98
N GLU A 95 34.22 -21.18 4.66
CA GLU A 95 35.38 -20.38 5.04
C GLU A 95 36.24 -21.08 6.09
N GLY A 96 35.63 -21.77 7.06
CA GLY A 96 36.34 -22.61 8.04
C GLY A 96 37.11 -23.76 7.38
N ILE A 97 36.55 -24.36 6.32
CA ILE A 97 37.22 -25.38 5.50
C ILE A 97 38.30 -24.75 4.61
N SER A 98 38.03 -23.59 4.00
CA SER A 98 38.97 -22.89 3.12
C SER A 98 40.17 -22.29 3.86
N ARG A 99 40.02 -21.93 5.15
CA ARG A 99 41.11 -21.52 6.05
C ARG A 99 41.75 -22.70 6.79
N SER A 100 41.34 -23.94 6.53
CA SER A 100 41.97 -25.08 7.18
C SER A 100 43.44 -25.21 6.73
N PRO A 101 44.40 -25.34 7.67
CA PRO A 101 45.83 -25.45 7.35
C PRO A 101 46.16 -26.62 6.41
N GLN A 102 45.29 -27.64 6.37
CA GLN A 102 45.44 -28.82 5.52
C GLN A 102 45.12 -28.52 4.06
N PHE A 103 44.07 -27.73 3.77
CA PHE A 103 43.72 -27.32 2.41
C PHE A 103 44.76 -26.38 1.80
N LEU A 104 45.29 -25.43 2.59
CA LEU A 104 46.41 -24.57 2.20
C LEU A 104 47.68 -25.39 1.91
N ARG A 105 47.99 -26.38 2.76
CA ARG A 105 49.10 -27.33 2.52
C ARG A 105 48.88 -28.12 1.23
N GLU A 106 47.71 -28.71 1.01
CA GLU A 106 47.44 -29.47 -0.22
C GLU A 106 47.46 -28.61 -1.48
N LEU A 107 47.01 -27.34 -1.42
CA LEU A 107 47.06 -26.41 -2.54
C LEU A 107 48.52 -26.04 -2.89
N ILE A 108 49.36 -25.79 -1.88
CA ILE A 108 50.80 -25.48 -2.06
C ILE A 108 51.54 -26.70 -2.61
N LEU A 109 51.28 -27.91 -2.06
CA LEU A 109 51.91 -29.16 -2.47
C LEU A 109 51.52 -29.56 -3.90
N ASN A 110 50.24 -29.42 -4.27
CA ASN A 110 49.80 -29.66 -5.64
C ASN A 110 50.32 -28.59 -6.62
N GLY A 111 50.51 -27.34 -6.17
CA GLY A 111 51.15 -26.28 -6.94
C GLY A 111 52.60 -26.61 -7.31
N ARG A 112 53.38 -27.12 -6.35
CA ARG A 112 54.77 -27.58 -6.57
C ARG A 112 54.85 -28.79 -7.48
N ARG A 113 53.96 -29.78 -7.32
CA ARG A 113 53.88 -30.95 -8.22
C ARG A 113 53.52 -30.59 -9.66
N LYS A 114 52.84 -29.46 -9.88
CA LYS A 114 52.53 -28.91 -11.22
C LYS A 114 53.64 -27.99 -11.78
N GLY A 115 54.76 -27.80 -11.09
CA GLY A 115 55.90 -27.02 -11.56
C GLY A 115 55.76 -25.50 -11.44
N LEU A 116 54.83 -25.00 -10.60
CA LEU A 116 54.61 -23.56 -10.41
C LEU A 116 55.67 -22.95 -9.47
N ASN A 117 56.09 -21.72 -9.77
CA ASN A 117 57.08 -20.99 -8.96
C ASN A 117 56.45 -20.47 -7.65
N SER A 118 57.19 -20.45 -6.53
CA SER A 118 56.70 -20.07 -5.19
C SER A 118 55.90 -18.76 -5.18
N ARG A 119 56.30 -17.79 -6.00
CA ARG A 119 55.64 -16.48 -6.16
C ARG A 119 54.24 -16.56 -6.79
N GLN A 120 53.97 -17.56 -7.63
CA GLN A 120 52.66 -17.79 -8.26
C GLN A 120 51.70 -18.52 -7.31
N ILE A 121 52.23 -19.41 -6.48
CA ILE A 121 51.47 -20.12 -5.45
C ILE A 121 51.03 -19.13 -4.35
N ALA A 122 51.92 -18.26 -3.91
CA ALA A 122 51.63 -17.17 -2.96
C ALA A 122 50.50 -16.24 -3.44
N LYS A 123 50.54 -15.84 -4.73
CA LYS A 123 49.52 -14.96 -5.33
C LYS A 123 48.13 -15.62 -5.43
N ASN A 124 48.06 -16.92 -5.68
CA ASN A 124 46.80 -17.65 -5.81
C ASN A 124 46.20 -18.08 -4.45
N ALA A 125 47.04 -18.32 -3.45
CA ALA A 125 46.62 -18.70 -2.10
C ALA A 125 46.39 -17.50 -1.16
N GLY A 126 46.75 -16.28 -1.59
CA GLY A 126 46.63 -15.06 -0.77
C GLY A 126 47.64 -14.99 0.38
N LEU A 127 48.78 -15.69 0.27
CA LEU A 127 49.84 -15.78 1.27
C LEU A 127 51.07 -14.96 0.86
N SER A 128 51.95 -14.63 1.81
CA SER A 128 53.25 -14.05 1.50
C SER A 128 54.20 -15.10 0.91
N VAL A 129 55.16 -14.65 0.08
CA VAL A 129 56.14 -15.56 -0.57
C VAL A 129 56.99 -16.30 0.49
N ASP A 130 57.33 -15.61 1.58
CA ASP A 130 58.14 -16.14 2.67
C ASP A 130 57.41 -17.23 3.48
N GLU A 131 56.09 -17.12 3.66
CA GLU A 131 55.27 -18.16 4.32
C GLU A 131 55.17 -19.45 3.50
N VAL A 132 55.10 -19.31 2.16
CA VAL A 132 55.09 -20.47 1.25
C VAL A 132 56.44 -21.18 1.28
N ASP A 133 57.54 -20.44 1.28
CA ASP A 133 58.90 -21.02 1.33
C ASP A 133 59.20 -21.67 2.69
N LEU A 134 58.69 -21.13 3.80
CA LEU A 134 58.82 -21.73 5.13
C LEU A 134 58.09 -23.09 5.25
N ILE A 135 56.89 -23.19 4.67
CA ILE A 135 56.09 -24.44 4.66
C ILE A 135 56.75 -25.51 3.78
N LEU A 136 57.37 -25.11 2.67
CA LEU A 136 58.13 -26.00 1.79
C LEU A 136 59.45 -26.46 2.44
N ALA A 137 60.10 -25.61 3.22
CA ALA A 137 61.31 -25.95 3.96
C ALA A 137 61.04 -26.97 5.09
N GLN A 138 59.91 -26.85 5.79
CA GLN A 138 59.49 -27.80 6.84
C GLN A 138 59.19 -29.23 6.35
N GLU A 139 59.01 -29.45 5.05
CA GLU A 139 58.84 -30.79 4.45
C GLU A 139 60.17 -31.37 3.94
N THR A 140 61.23 -30.57 3.88
CA THR A 140 62.55 -31.00 3.35
C THR A 140 63.55 -31.39 4.46
N GLU A 141 63.14 -31.27 5.74
CA GLU A 141 63.75 -31.95 6.90
C GLU A 141 62.92 -33.18 7.29
#